data_AF-A0A418W4A7-F1
#
_entry.id   AF-A0A418W4A7-F1
#
_cell.length_a   1.000
_cell.length_b   1.000
_cell.length_c   1.000
_cell.angle_alpha   90.00
_cell.angle_beta   90.00
_cell.angle_gamma   90.00
#
_symmetry.space_group_name_H-M   'P 1'
#
loop_
_entity.id
_entity.type
_entity.pdbx_description
1 polymer ?
#
loop_
_entity_poly.entity_id
_entity_poly.type
_entity_poly.pdbx_seq_one_letter_code
_entity_poly.pdbx_strand_id
1 'polypeptide(L)' 'MLTRAQQAALAAWETFAASAPSTVPKVERLTQTLYGVADLAELADDEADAFAAFLRRAAGYQRVIARAVPTPTQGRA' A
#
# COMPACT_ATOMS: atom_id res chain seq x y z
N MET A 1 12.36 -1.91 18.53
CA MET A 1 10.90 -2.12 18.71
C MET A 1 10.21 -1.07 17.88
N LEU A 2 9.14 -1.45 17.16
CA LEU A 2 8.37 -0.52 16.33
C LEU A 2 7.43 0.32 17.19
N THR A 3 7.22 1.57 16.79
CA THR A 3 6.15 2.40 17.38
C THR A 3 4.78 1.93 16.90
N ARG A 4 3.73 2.45 17.52
CA ARG A 4 2.35 2.16 17.09
C ARG A 4 2.07 2.66 15.67
N ALA A 5 2.62 3.82 15.29
CA ALA A 5 2.45 4.39 13.96
C ALA A 5 3.15 3.52 12.91
N GLN A 6 4.39 3.09 13.17
CA GLN A 6 5.13 2.18 12.29
C GLN A 6 4.43 0.83 12.15
N GLN A 7 3.88 0.27 13.23
CA GLN A 7 3.07 -0.96 13.17
C GLN A 7 1.82 -0.78 12.30
N ALA A 8 1.14 0.36 12.41
CA ALA A 8 -0.04 0.66 11.60
C ALA A 8 0.32 0.82 10.12
N ALA A 9 1.46 1.45 9.81
CA ALA A 9 2.00 1.58 8.47
C ALA A 9 2.30 0.21 7.85
N LEU A 10 2.97 -0.68 8.59
CA LEU A 10 3.25 -2.05 8.14
C LEU A 10 1.98 -2.86 7.89
N ALA A 11 1.00 -2.82 8.79
CA ALA A 11 -0.26 -3.53 8.59
C ALA A 11 -1.05 -2.99 7.37
N ALA A 12 -1.03 -1.68 7.14
CA ALA A 12 -1.62 -1.07 5.96
C ALA A 12 -0.87 -1.48 4.68
N TRP A 13 0.45 -1.60 4.76
CA TRP A 13 1.31 -2.04 3.66
C TRP A 13 1.01 -3.47 3.24
N GLU A 14 0.96 -4.41 4.20
CA GLU A 14 0.61 -5.80 3.93
C GLU A 14 -0.76 -5.94 3.24
N THR A 15 -1.74 -5.18 3.72
CA THR A 15 -3.10 -5.17 3.12
C THR A 15 -3.07 -4.64 1.68
N PHE A 16 -2.36 -3.55 1.43
CA PHE A 16 -2.22 -2.96 0.10
C PHE A 16 -1.44 -3.86 -0.86
N ALA A 17 -0.32 -4.43 -0.41
CA ALA A 17 0.53 -5.30 -1.20
C ALA A 17 -0.22 -6.57 -1.64
N ALA A 18 -1.06 -7.12 -0.77
CA ALA A 18 -1.94 -8.23 -1.09
C ALA A 18 -3.02 -7.86 -2.14
N SER A 19 -3.55 -6.63 -2.12
CA SER A 19 -4.58 -6.20 -3.07
C SER A 19 -4.03 -5.72 -4.41
N ALA A 20 -2.76 -5.34 -4.49
CA ALA A 20 -2.14 -4.87 -5.73
C ALA A 20 -0.63 -5.16 -5.82
N PRO A 21 -0.27 -6.44 -5.99
CA PRO A 21 1.13 -6.87 -6.04
C PRO A 21 1.92 -6.17 -7.15
N SER A 22 1.30 -5.86 -8.29
CA SER A 22 1.96 -5.16 -9.41
C SER A 22 2.31 -3.69 -9.11
N THR A 23 1.73 -3.10 -8.06
CA THR A 23 1.93 -1.69 -7.70
C THR A 23 2.95 -1.52 -6.58
N VAL A 24 3.21 -2.58 -5.80
CA VAL A 24 4.21 -2.64 -4.72
C VAL A 24 5.56 -2.00 -5.09
N PRO A 25 6.27 -2.41 -6.15
CA PRO A 25 7.60 -1.87 -6.45
C PRO A 25 7.59 -0.37 -6.79
N LYS A 26 6.44 0.17 -7.21
CA LYS A 26 6.29 1.61 -7.46
C LYS A 26 6.12 2.38 -6.16
N VAL A 27 5.35 1.83 -5.23
CA VAL A 27 5.14 2.47 -3.92
C VAL A 27 6.40 2.38 -3.08
N GLU A 28 7.13 1.27 -3.09
CA GLU A 28 8.45 1.17 -2.42
C GLU A 28 9.42 2.25 -2.92
N ARG A 29 9.50 2.44 -4.24
CA ARG A 29 10.32 3.50 -4.83
C ARG A 29 9.88 4.90 -4.41
N LEU A 30 8.57 5.15 -4.32
CA LEU A 30 8.03 6.42 -3.84
C LEU A 30 8.39 6.65 -2.38
N THR A 31 8.26 5.63 -1.52
CA THR A 31 8.62 5.70 -0.10
C THR A 31 10.11 6.03 0.07
N GLN A 32 10.98 5.33 -0.64
CA GLN A 32 12.43 5.61 -0.65
C GLN A 32 12.73 7.03 -1.12
N THR A 33 12.02 7.52 -2.14
CA THR A 33 12.26 8.85 -2.70
C THR A 33 11.75 9.97 -1.78
N LEU A 34 10.59 9.79 -1.16
CA LEU A 34 9.92 10.83 -0.37
C LEU A 34 10.47 10.93 1.05
N TYR A 35 10.81 9.79 1.67
CA TYR A 35 11.23 9.74 3.06
C TYR A 35 12.71 9.41 3.22
N GLY A 36 13.40 9.00 2.15
CA GLY A 36 14.82 8.63 2.21
C GLY A 36 15.11 7.36 3.02
N VAL A 37 14.07 6.59 3.35
CA VAL A 37 14.17 5.38 4.18
C VAL A 37 14.25 4.12 3.33
N ALA A 38 14.96 3.11 3.81
CA ALA A 38 15.01 1.79 3.19
C ALA A 38 13.91 0.85 3.69
N ASP A 39 13.41 1.10 4.91
CA ASP A 39 12.40 0.31 5.59
C ASP A 39 11.30 1.22 6.19
N LEU A 40 10.05 0.76 6.18
CA LEU A 40 8.92 1.44 6.83
C LEU A 40 9.11 1.58 8.35
N ALA A 41 9.92 0.70 8.96
CA ALA A 41 10.33 0.76 10.34
C ALA A 41 11.21 1.99 10.68
N GLU A 42 11.74 2.69 9.67
CA GLU A 42 12.60 3.86 9.83
C GLU A 42 11.82 5.18 9.75
N LEU A 43 10.54 5.14 9.37
CA LEU A 43 9.69 6.33 9.28
C LEU A 43 9.52 6.99 10.65
N ALA A 44 9.52 8.33 10.67
CA ALA A 44 9.03 9.07 11.83
C ALA A 44 7.53 8.79 12.05
N ASP A 45 7.04 8.97 13.27
CA ASP A 45 5.67 8.57 13.63
C ASP A 45 4.60 9.30 12.79
N ASP A 46 4.80 10.59 12.52
CA ASP A 46 3.90 11.40 11.69
C ASP A 46 3.93 10.96 10.22
N GLU A 47 5.10 10.62 9.70
CA GLU A 47 5.26 10.07 8.35
C GLU A 47 4.62 8.69 8.23
N ALA A 48 4.80 7.83 9.24
CA ALA A 48 4.20 6.50 9.29
C ALA A 48 2.66 6.58 9.33
N ASP A 49 2.09 7.50 10.12
CA ASP A 49 0.65 7.73 10.16
C ASP A 49 0.11 8.24 8.81
N ALA A 50 0.80 9.21 8.19
CA ALA A 50 0.44 9.72 6.87
C ALA A 50 0.50 8.62 5.79
N PHE A 51 1.56 7.82 5.82
CA PHE A 51 1.75 6.70 4.90
C PHE A 51 0.68 5.61 5.08
N ALA A 52 0.35 5.26 6.34
CA ALA A 52 -0.73 4.32 6.66
C ALA A 52 -2.10 4.81 6.16
N ALA A 53 -2.38 6.12 6.25
CA ALA A 53 -3.60 6.72 5.73
C ALA A 53 -3.65 6.66 4.19
N PHE A 54 -2.54 6.99 3.53
CA PHE A 54 -2.40 6.87 2.07
C PHE A 54 -2.69 5.45 1.58
N LEU A 55 -2.04 4.44 2.17
CA LEU A 55 -2.21 3.04 1.76
C LEU A 55 -3.64 2.54 1.94
N ARG A 56 -4.30 2.90 3.06
CA ARG A 56 -5.71 2.56 3.29
C ARG A 56 -6.62 3.16 2.21
N ARG A 57 -6.37 4.40 1.82
CA ARG A 57 -7.12 5.07 0.74
C ARG A 57 -6.86 4.41 -0.62
N ALA A 58 -5.60 4.09 -0.92
CA ALA A 58 -5.23 3.41 -2.17
C ALA A 58 -5.87 2.03 -2.30
N ALA A 59 -5.85 1.22 -1.22
CA ALA A 59 -6.52 -0.07 -1.18
C ALA A 59 -8.05 0.07 -1.37
N GLY A 60 -8.65 1.14 -0.83
CA GLY A 60 -10.04 1.50 -1.07
C GLY A 60 -10.36 1.72 -2.55
N TYR A 61 -9.54 2.52 -3.25
CA TYR A 61 -9.70 2.74 -4.69
C TYR A 61 -9.54 1.46 -5.51
N GLN A 62 -8.58 0.60 -5.17
CA GLN A 62 -8.38 -0.68 -5.85
C GLN A 62 -9.60 -1.59 -5.73
N ARG A 63 -10.21 -1.67 -4.54
CA ARG A 63 -11.45 -2.42 -4.34
C ARG A 63 -12.60 -1.87 -5.18
N VAL A 64 -12.70 -0.55 -5.33
CA VAL A 64 -13.72 0.08 -6.19
C VAL A 64 -13.47 -0.25 -7.65
N ILE A 65 -12.23 -0.13 -8.13
CA ILE A 65 -11.85 -0.46 -9.52
C ILE A 65 -12.10 -1.94 -9.81
N ALA A 66 -11.68 -2.84 -8.93
CA ALA A 66 -11.89 -4.28 -9.07
C ALA A 66 -13.38 -4.68 -9.08
N ARG A 67 -14.25 -3.91 -8.41
CA ARG A 67 -15.71 -4.11 -8.47
C ARG A 67 -16.34 -3.50 -9.73
N ALA A 68 -15.76 -2.45 -10.27
CA ALA A 68 -16.27 -1.74 -11.44
C ALA A 68 -15.87 -2.40 -12.77
N VAL A 69 -14.76 -3.13 -12.80
CA VAL A 69 -14.29 -3.86 -13.99
C VAL A 69 -14.67 -5.33 -13.86
N PRO A 70 -15.69 -5.83 -14.57
CA PRO A 70 -15.94 -7.27 -14.62
C PRO A 70 -14.74 -7.92 -15.29
N THR A 71 -14.12 -8.88 -14.60
CA THR A 71 -13.10 -9.75 -15.18
C THR A 71 -13.66 -10.32 -16.48
N PRO A 72 -13.05 -10.08 -17.65
CA PRO A 72 -13.54 -10.72 -18.87
C PRO A 72 -13.41 -12.23 -18.64
N THR A 73 -14.56 -12.90 -18.51
CA THR A 73 -14.62 -14.35 -18.63
C THR A 73 -13.99 -14.67 -19.97
N GLN A 74 -12.78 -15.23 -19.97
CA GLN A 74 -12.18 -15.78 -21.16
C GLN A 74 -13.16 -16.84 -21.67
N GLY A 75 -13.94 -16.46 -22.69
CA GLY A 75 -14.77 -17.39 -23.43
C GLY A 75 -13.83 -18.40 -24.06
N ARG A 76 -13.89 -19.64 -23.59
CA ARG A 76 -13.39 -20.78 -24.36
C ARG A 76 -14.30 -20.90 -25.59
N ALA A 77 -13.74 -20.64 -26.77
CA ALA A 77 -14.26 -21.12 -28.04
C ALA A 77 -13.47 -22.37 -28.44
#